data_AF-A0A453QR66-F1
#
_entry.id   AF-A0A453QR66-F1
#
_cell.length_a   1.000
_cell.length_b   1.000
_cell.length_c   1.000
_cell.angle_alpha   90.00
_cell.angle_beta   90.00
_cell.angle_gamma   90.00
#
_symmetry.space_group_name_H-M   'P 1'
#
loop_
_entity.id
_entity.type
_entity.pdbx_description
1 polymer ?
#
loop_
_entity_poly.entity_id
_entity_poly.type
_entity_poly.pdbx_seq_one_letter_code
_entity_poly.pdbx_strand_id
1 'polypeptide(L)'
;EDDSRCFCSQHVCLGRHTTNAPSCIWLCASSLVMVDPDAPSPSDPNLREYLHWLVTDIPGTTGASFGQEVMCYESPRPTMGIHRFVLVLFQQLGRQTVYAPGWRQNFNTRDFAELYNLGPPVAAVYFNCQREAGSGGRRM
;
A
#
# COMPACT_ATOMS: atom_id res chain seq x y z
N GLU A 1 -21.38 8.05 13.76
CA GLU A 1 -20.88 9.39 13.40
C GLU A 1 -19.63 9.67 14.21
N ASP A 2 -18.47 9.29 13.69
CA ASP A 2 -17.19 9.89 14.11
C ASP A 2 -16.20 9.66 12.95
N ASP A 3 -16.14 10.66 12.07
CA ASP A 3 -15.36 10.66 10.84
C ASP A 3 -13.97 11.20 11.18
N SER A 4 -13.13 10.33 11.76
CA SER A 4 -11.73 10.62 12.12
C SER A 4 -10.91 10.77 10.82
N ARG A 5 -10.98 11.95 10.23
CA ARG A 5 -10.25 12.31 9.01
C ARG A 5 -8.75 12.37 9.29
N CYS A 6 -8.06 11.25 9.07
CA CYS A 6 -6.61 11.26 8.92
C CYS A 6 -6.25 12.10 7.69
N PHE A 7 -5.56 13.21 7.91
CA PHE A 7 -5.11 14.12 6.86
C PHE A 7 -3.95 13.46 6.07
N CYS A 8 -4.29 12.66 5.06
CA CYS A 8 -3.31 12.03 4.18
C CYS A 8 -3.12 12.91 2.94
N SER A 9 -2.13 13.80 2.99
CA SER A 9 -1.74 14.63 1.83
C SER A 9 -0.73 13.84 0.98
N GLN A 10 -1.13 13.44 -0.23
CA GLN A 10 -0.49 13.81 -1.50
C GLN A 10 -0.85 12.84 -2.65
N HIS A 11 -1.14 13.43 -3.81
CA HIS A 11 -1.27 12.76 -5.11
C HIS A 11 0.03 12.01 -5.47
N VAL A 12 -0.07 10.71 -5.76
CA VAL A 12 1.05 9.92 -6.30
C VAL A 12 1.11 10.12 -7.82
N CYS A 13 2.11 10.86 -8.30
CA CYS A 13 2.46 10.93 -9.72
C CYS A 13 3.60 9.95 -10.02
N LEU A 14 3.31 8.89 -10.77
CA LEU A 14 4.31 7.89 -11.19
C LEU A 14 5.18 8.44 -12.33
N GLY A 15 6.47 8.61 -12.05
CA GLY A 15 7.48 9.07 -13.01
C GLY A 15 7.82 8.01 -14.06
N ARG A 16 7.84 8.43 -15.33
CA ARG A 16 8.34 7.66 -16.49
C ARG A 16 9.84 7.47 -16.36
N HIS A 17 10.34 6.25 -16.63
CA HIS A 17 11.53 6.01 -17.45
C HIS A 17 11.65 4.51 -17.77
N THR A 18 11.54 4.15 -19.05
CA THR A 18 12.41 3.16 -19.73
C THR A 18 12.06 3.15 -21.21
N THR A 19 13.10 3.38 -22.01
CA THR A 19 13.14 3.35 -23.46
C THR A 19 13.13 1.89 -23.95
N ASN A 20 12.38 1.64 -25.03
CA ASN A 20 12.39 0.46 -25.91
C ASN A 20 11.43 -0.70 -25.60
N ALA A 21 10.16 -0.56 -26.01
CA ALA A 21 9.38 -1.54 -26.79
C ALA A 21 7.92 -1.03 -26.97
N PRO A 22 7.52 -0.54 -28.17
CA PRO A 22 6.24 0.15 -28.33
C PRO A 22 4.99 -0.74 -28.29
N SER A 23 5.10 -2.08 -28.22
CA SER A 23 3.92 -2.97 -28.22
C SER A 23 3.53 -3.56 -26.86
N CYS A 24 4.43 -3.63 -25.86
CA CYS A 24 4.15 -4.32 -24.59
C CYS A 24 3.71 -3.39 -23.46
N ILE A 25 4.05 -2.09 -23.52
CA ILE A 25 3.82 -1.14 -22.41
C ILE A 25 2.33 -0.89 -22.11
N TRP A 26 1.46 -1.11 -23.10
CA TRP A 26 0.00 -0.94 -22.97
C TRP A 26 -0.71 -2.16 -22.37
N LEU A 27 0.01 -3.28 -22.17
CA LEU A 27 -0.53 -4.51 -21.58
C LEU A 27 -0.01 -4.77 -20.16
N CYS A 28 0.98 -4.00 -19.68
CA CYS A 28 1.53 -4.18 -18.35
C CYS A 28 0.50 -3.76 -17.29
N ALA A 29 -0.01 -4.75 -16.55
CA ALA A 29 -0.77 -4.53 -15.34
C ALA A 29 0.17 -4.24 -14.17
N SER A 30 -0.33 -3.56 -13.15
CA SER A 30 0.43 -3.29 -11.92
C SER A 30 -0.38 -3.65 -10.68
N SER A 31 0.32 -4.01 -9.61
CA SER A 31 -0.26 -4.25 -8.28
C SER A 31 0.23 -3.20 -7.30
N LEU A 32 -0.70 -2.59 -6.56
CA LEU A 32 -0.44 -1.64 -5.48
C LEU A 32 -0.70 -2.33 -4.14
N VAL A 33 0.30 -2.30 -3.27
CA VAL A 33 0.26 -2.87 -1.92
C VAL A 33 0.43 -1.72 -0.91
N MET A 34 -0.43 -1.64 0.09
CA MET A 34 -0.27 -0.73 1.23
C MET A 34 -0.11 -1.53 2.51
N VAL A 35 1.01 -1.35 3.20
CA VAL A 35 1.35 -2.10 4.42
C VAL A 35 1.82 -1.20 5.56
N ASP A 36 1.60 -1.67 6.78
CA ASP A 36 2.16 -1.12 8.02
C ASP A 36 3.16 -2.14 8.62
N PRO A 37 4.49 -1.89 8.55
CA PRO A 37 5.51 -2.75 9.12
C PRO A 37 5.67 -2.55 10.64
N ASP A 38 4.95 -1.59 11.22
CA ASP A 38 5.04 -1.20 12.62
C ASP A 38 3.83 -1.68 13.43
N ALA A 39 2.96 -2.53 12.89
CA ALA A 39 1.79 -3.04 13.60
C ALA A 39 2.13 -4.09 14.67
N PRO A 40 1.51 -4.05 15.88
CA PRO A 40 0.58 -3.03 16.37
C PRO A 40 1.27 -1.79 16.96
N SER A 41 2.58 -1.86 17.22
CA SER A 41 3.39 -0.69 17.59
C SER A 41 4.82 -0.82 17.06
N PRO A 42 5.52 0.29 16.75
CA PRO A 42 6.88 0.24 16.22
C PRO A 42 7.89 -0.43 17.17
N SER A 43 7.63 -0.39 18.48
CA SER A 43 8.48 -0.97 19.52
C SER A 43 8.25 -2.47 19.72
N ASP A 44 7.06 -2.97 19.41
CA ASP A 44 6.71 -4.40 19.45
C ASP A 44 5.85 -4.75 18.22
N PRO A 45 6.48 -4.90 17.03
CA PRO A 45 5.78 -5.05 15.77
C PRO A 45 5.47 -6.53 15.46
N ASN A 46 4.76 -7.22 16.36
CA ASN A 46 4.50 -8.66 16.25
C ASN A 46 3.44 -9.04 15.19
N LEU A 47 2.66 -8.08 14.68
CA LEU A 47 1.69 -8.27 13.59
C LEU A 47 2.22 -7.80 12.23
N ARG A 48 3.49 -7.37 12.16
CA ARG A 48 4.10 -6.88 10.92
C ARG A 48 4.19 -7.97 9.84
N GLU A 49 4.05 -7.64 8.56
CA GLU A 49 3.45 -6.40 8.05
C GLU A 49 1.92 -6.52 8.12
N TYR A 50 1.20 -5.45 8.42
CA TYR A 50 -0.26 -5.43 8.35
C TYR A 50 -0.71 -4.88 6.99
N LEU A 51 -1.44 -5.68 6.22
CA LEU A 51 -1.94 -5.31 4.90
C LEU A 51 -3.18 -4.41 5.01
N HIS A 52 -3.02 -3.13 4.67
CA HIS A 52 -4.09 -2.14 4.64
C HIS A 52 -4.87 -2.15 3.33
N TRP A 53 -4.20 -2.32 2.19
CA TRP A 53 -4.83 -2.24 0.89
C TRP A 53 -4.09 -3.09 -0.14
N LEU A 54 -4.84 -3.80 -0.99
CA LEU A 54 -4.26 -4.52 -2.13
C LEU A 54 -5.15 -4.35 -3.35
N VAL A 55 -4.60 -3.70 -4.37
CA VAL A 55 -5.22 -3.54 -5.69
C VAL A 55 -4.32 -4.17 -6.73
N THR A 56 -4.91 -4.98 -7.59
CA THR A 56 -4.21 -5.72 -8.66
C THR A 56 -4.74 -5.27 -10.01
N ASP A 57 -4.11 -5.73 -11.10
CA ASP A 57 -4.59 -5.54 -12.46
C ASP A 57 -4.80 -4.07 -12.86
N ILE A 58 -4.06 -3.14 -12.24
CA ILE A 58 -4.13 -1.71 -12.56
C ILE A 58 -3.59 -1.52 -13.98
N PRO A 59 -4.39 -1.02 -14.94
CA PRO A 59 -3.91 -0.77 -16.29
C PRO A 59 -2.75 0.23 -16.30
N GLY A 60 -1.67 -0.05 -17.04
CA GLY A 60 -0.57 0.89 -17.26
C GLY A 60 -1.10 2.25 -17.70
N THR A 61 -0.65 3.32 -17.03
CA THR A 61 -1.11 4.72 -17.14
C THR A 61 -2.41 5.11 -16.42
N THR A 62 -3.01 4.24 -15.61
CA THR A 62 -4.20 4.57 -14.81
C THR A 62 -3.90 4.55 -13.30
N GLY A 63 -4.91 4.83 -12.48
CA GLY A 63 -4.81 4.78 -11.02
C GLY A 63 -5.46 3.52 -10.43
N ALA A 64 -5.26 3.32 -9.13
CA ALA A 64 -5.79 2.16 -8.39
C ALA A 64 -7.32 1.98 -8.53
N SER A 65 -8.08 3.04 -8.78
CA SER A 65 -9.54 2.96 -9.03
C SER A 65 -9.93 2.16 -10.27
N PHE A 66 -9.00 1.88 -11.18
CA PHE A 66 -9.23 1.10 -12.40
C PHE A 66 -8.72 -0.35 -12.29
N GLY A 67 -8.08 -0.70 -11.17
CA GLY A 67 -7.66 -2.05 -10.89
C GLY A 67 -8.74 -2.88 -10.20
N GLN A 68 -8.41 -4.13 -9.90
CA GLN A 68 -9.22 -5.01 -9.10
C GLN A 68 -8.78 -4.91 -7.63
N GLU A 69 -9.65 -4.36 -6.79
CA GLU A 69 -9.47 -4.36 -5.34
C GLU A 69 -9.68 -5.77 -4.78
N VAL A 70 -8.59 -6.42 -4.36
CA VAL A 70 -8.62 -7.79 -3.83
C VAL A 70 -8.54 -7.82 -2.30
N MET A 71 -8.01 -6.75 -1.68
CA MET A 71 -8.22 -6.44 -0.27
C MET A 71 -8.66 -5.00 -0.14
N CYS A 72 -9.87 -4.80 0.40
CA CYS A 72 -10.44 -3.47 0.60
C CYS A 72 -9.53 -2.58 1.45
N TYR A 73 -9.48 -1.30 1.09
CA TYR A 73 -8.77 -0.29 1.87
C TYR A 73 -9.25 -0.26 3.32
N GLU A 74 -8.33 -0.44 4.26
CA GLU A 74 -8.55 -0.24 5.69
C GLU A 74 -7.80 1.01 6.15
N SER A 75 -8.53 2.01 6.65
CA SER A 75 -7.95 3.28 7.10
C SER A 75 -6.88 3.07 8.19
N PRO A 76 -5.71 3.72 8.11
CA PRO A 76 -4.74 3.80 9.20
C PRO A 76 -5.37 4.23 10.53
N ARG A 77 -5.23 3.41 11.58
CA ARG A 77 -5.70 3.71 12.94
C ARG A 77 -4.65 3.33 13.99
N PRO A 78 -3.44 3.91 13.92
CA PRO A 78 -2.39 3.60 14.89
C PRO A 78 -2.86 3.97 16.30
N THR A 79 -2.65 3.05 17.26
CA THR A 79 -3.04 3.26 18.66
C THR A 79 -1.88 3.74 19.52
N MET A 80 -0.64 3.37 19.18
CA MET A 80 0.57 3.67 19.93
C MET A 80 1.76 3.91 19.00
N GLY A 81 2.50 5.00 19.22
CA GLY A 81 3.69 5.33 18.43
C GLY A 81 3.37 5.92 17.05
N ILE A 82 4.44 6.10 16.28
CA ILE A 82 4.39 6.63 14.91
C ILE A 82 4.62 5.46 13.96
N HIS A 83 3.61 5.12 13.16
CA HIS A 83 3.63 4.03 12.20
C HIS A 83 3.98 4.54 10.82
N ARG A 84 4.71 3.73 10.05
CA ARG A 84 5.02 3.96 8.64
C ARG A 84 4.02 3.22 7.78
N PHE A 85 3.28 3.93 6.96
CA PHE A 85 2.42 3.33 5.95
C PHE A 85 3.14 3.37 4.62
N VAL A 86 3.47 2.20 4.09
CA VAL A 86 4.26 2.04 2.87
C VAL A 86 3.35 1.60 1.73
N LEU A 87 3.34 2.38 0.67
CA LEU A 87 2.69 2.07 -0.61
C LEU A 87 3.77 1.57 -1.57
N VAL A 88 3.62 0.36 -2.07
CA VAL A 88 4.57 -0.29 -2.99
C VAL A 88 3.85 -0.64 -4.29
N LEU A 89 4.43 -0.25 -5.42
CA LEU A 89 3.91 -0.58 -6.74
C LEU A 89 4.82 -1.63 -7.42
N PHE A 90 4.20 -2.71 -7.86
CA PHE A 90 4.83 -3.79 -8.60
C PHE A 90 4.30 -3.88 -10.02
N GLN A 91 5.16 -4.29 -10.96
CA GLN A 91 4.74 -4.62 -12.32
C GLN A 91 4.34 -6.09 -12.39
N GLN A 92 3.15 -6.37 -12.92
CA GLN A 92 2.70 -7.73 -13.18
C GLN A 92 3.17 -8.22 -14.56
N LEU A 93 3.50 -9.51 -14.64
CA LEU A 93 3.80 -10.18 -15.91
C LEU A 93 2.53 -10.42 -16.76
N GLY A 94 1.35 -10.43 -16.14
CA GLY A 94 0.06 -10.62 -16.81
C GLY A 94 -1.11 -10.30 -15.88
N ARG A 95 -2.31 -10.11 -16.45
CA ARG A 95 -3.54 -9.85 -15.69
C ARG A 95 -4.04 -11.12 -14.99
N GLN A 96 -4.80 -10.96 -13.91
CA GLN A 96 -5.47 -12.04 -13.16
C GLN A 96 -4.49 -13.09 -12.61
N THR A 97 -3.28 -12.66 -12.28
CA THR A 97 -2.19 -13.52 -11.77
C THR A 97 -2.01 -13.45 -10.27
N VAL A 98 -2.58 -12.43 -9.62
CA VAL A 98 -2.37 -12.12 -8.19
C VAL A 98 -3.68 -12.33 -7.43
N TYR A 99 -3.62 -13.05 -6.31
CA TYR A 99 -4.77 -13.34 -5.47
C TYR A 99 -4.64 -12.74 -4.07
N ALA A 100 -5.79 -12.51 -3.43
CA ALA A 100 -5.85 -12.02 -2.06
C ALA A 100 -5.25 -13.03 -1.06
N PRO A 101 -4.46 -12.59 -0.08
CA PRO A 101 -4.08 -13.43 1.06
C PRO A 101 -5.30 -13.76 1.93
N GLY A 102 -5.19 -14.76 2.81
CA GLY A 102 -6.29 -15.12 3.73
C GLY A 102 -6.48 -14.15 4.91
N TRP A 103 -5.44 -13.38 5.24
CA TRP A 103 -5.35 -12.53 6.43
C TRP A 103 -4.54 -11.27 6.14
N ARG A 104 -4.69 -10.25 6.98
CA ARG A 104 -3.99 -8.96 6.86
C ARG A 104 -2.69 -8.93 7.65
N GLN A 105 -2.70 -9.50 8.84
CA GLN A 105 -1.57 -9.57 9.75
C GLN A 105 -0.51 -10.56 9.24
N ASN A 106 0.74 -10.30 9.61
CA ASN A 106 1.89 -11.12 9.22
C ASN A 106 2.01 -11.31 7.70
N PHE A 107 1.58 -10.29 6.95
CA PHE A 107 1.88 -10.19 5.54
C PHE A 107 3.38 -9.97 5.34
N ASN A 108 3.91 -10.46 4.22
CA ASN A 108 5.29 -10.23 3.83
C ASN A 108 5.31 -9.78 2.37
N THR A 109 5.58 -8.50 2.16
CA THR A 109 5.63 -7.91 0.81
C THR A 109 6.67 -8.57 -0.10
N ARG A 110 7.78 -9.06 0.46
CA ARG A 110 8.83 -9.74 -0.30
C ARG A 110 8.36 -11.10 -0.79
N ASP A 111 7.86 -11.93 0.12
CA ASP A 111 7.37 -13.28 -0.21
C ASP A 111 6.20 -13.19 -1.21
N PHE A 112 5.34 -12.17 -1.07
CA PHE A 112 4.28 -11.87 -2.02
C PHE A 112 4.83 -11.56 -3.42
N ALA A 113 5.85 -10.72 -3.53
CA ALA A 113 6.47 -10.39 -4.81
C ALA A 113 7.15 -11.60 -5.46
N GLU A 114 7.79 -12.45 -4.66
CA GLU A 114 8.42 -13.69 -5.13
C GLU A 114 7.37 -14.71 -5.59
N LEU A 115 6.30 -14.94 -4.81
CA LEU A 115 5.22 -15.88 -5.11
C LEU A 115 4.54 -15.56 -6.45
N TYR A 116 4.31 -14.28 -6.73
CA TYR A 116 3.61 -13.83 -7.94
C TYR A 116 4.54 -13.37 -9.06
N ASN A 117 5.86 -13.61 -8.94
CA ASN A 117 6.86 -13.22 -9.93
C ASN A 117 6.78 -11.73 -10.31
N LEU A 118 6.52 -10.87 -9.33
CA LEU A 118 6.37 -9.43 -9.52
C LEU A 118 7.70 -8.70 -9.67
N GLY A 119 8.81 -9.37 -9.31
CA GLY A 119 10.14 -8.80 -9.34
C GLY A 119 10.33 -7.66 -8.32
N PRO A 120 11.32 -6.77 -8.52
CA PRO A 120 11.54 -5.64 -7.64
C PRO A 120 10.45 -4.57 -7.79
N PRO A 121 10.18 -3.77 -6.75
CA PRO A 121 9.20 -2.69 -6.82
C PRO A 121 9.62 -1.63 -7.85
N VAL A 122 8.65 -1.16 -8.63
CA VAL A 122 8.83 -0.08 -9.61
C VAL A 122 8.84 1.29 -8.92
N ALA A 123 8.04 1.42 -7.87
CA ALA A 123 7.98 2.62 -7.04
C ALA A 123 7.59 2.25 -5.61
N ALA A 124 8.02 3.06 -4.67
CA ALA A 124 7.56 2.99 -3.29
C ALA A 124 7.50 4.41 -2.70
N VAL A 125 6.49 4.66 -1.88
CA VAL A 125 6.34 5.88 -1.08
C VAL A 125 5.88 5.48 0.30
N TYR A 126 6.26 6.23 1.33
CA TYR A 126 5.74 6.03 2.67
C TYR A 126 5.35 7.35 3.31
N PHE A 127 4.43 7.28 4.25
CA PHE A 127 4.08 8.39 5.12
C PHE A 127 4.01 7.91 6.57
N ASN A 128 4.19 8.83 7.51
CA ASN A 128 4.08 8.56 8.94
C ASN A 128 2.68 8.92 9.42
N CYS A 129 2.09 8.07 10.26
CA CYS A 129 0.81 8.34 10.92
C CYS A 129 0.90 7.96 12.39
N GLN A 130 0.26 8.73 13.25
CA GLN A 130 0.18 8.49 14.69
C GLN A 130 -1.23 8.78 15.17
N ARG A 131 -1.60 8.27 16.33
CA ARG A 131 -2.87 8.59 16.96
C ARG A 131 -3.00 10.10 17.09
N GLU A 132 -4.15 10.65 16.70
CA GLU A 132 -4.45 12.05 16.96
C GLU A 132 -4.42 12.27 18.48
N ALA A 133 -3.51 13.11 18.95
CA ALA A 133 -3.55 13.58 20.32
C ALA A 133 -4.79 14.48 20.41
N GLY A 134 -5.88 13.97 20.98
CA GLY A 134 -7.08 14.76 21.20
C GLY A 134 -6.69 16.13 21.76
N SER A 135 -7.24 17.19 21.18
CA SER A 135 -6.92 18.58 21.52
C SER A 135 -7.14 18.82 23.02
N GLY A 136 -6.09 18.58 23.80
CA GLY A 136 -5.99 18.92 25.21
C GLY A 136 -5.90 20.43 25.31
N GLY A 137 -7.06 21.08 25.25
CA GLY A 137 -7.21 22.47 25.65
C GLY A 137 -6.66 22.62 27.07
N ARG A 138 -5.54 23.35 27.13
CA ARG A 138 -4.86 23.87 28.33
C ARG A 138 -5.89 24.20 29.42
N ARG A 139 -5.81 23.55 30.59
CA ARG A 139 -6.35 24.15 31.82
C ARG A 139 -5.54 25.43 32.05
N MET A 140 -6.17 26.59 31.86
CA MET A 140 -5.75 27.84 32.47
C MET A 140 -6.31 27.92 33.88
#